data_AF-A0A6N9QXK3-F1
#
_entry.id   AF-A0A6N9QXK3-F1
#
_cell.length_a   1.000
_cell.length_b   1.000
_cell.length_c   1.000
_cell.angle_alpha   90.00
_cell.angle_beta   90.00
_cell.angle_gamma   90.00
#
_symmetry.space_group_name_H-M   'P 1'
#
loop_
_entity.id
_entity.type
_entity.pdbx_description
1 polymer ?
#
loop_
_entity_poly.entity_id
_entity_poly.type
_entity_poly.pdbx_seq_one_letter_code
_entity_poly.pdbx_strand_id
1 'polypeptide(L)'
;MAKHLFLPRTHPTSLAFLDETGSISHDRFFAVGLLLHPEPSRVLRSIQKYRDRTHYYDEFHLTELTQGALNTYKGFVDTVLADRDFRFFCCVAARDPADPVARFADPWTAYLKLFEPLLIGAIRPG
;
A
#
# COMPACT_ATOMS: atom_id res chain seq x y z
N MET A 1 12.28 3.75 26.54
CA MET A 1 12.83 2.62 25.75
C MET A 1 11.67 1.94 25.03
N ALA A 2 11.62 2.04 23.70
CA ALA A 2 10.64 1.28 22.92
C ALA A 2 11.00 -0.21 23.00
N LYS A 3 10.10 -1.03 23.55
CA LYS A 3 10.22 -2.50 23.47
C LYS A 3 10.08 -2.87 21.99
N HIS A 4 11.17 -3.26 21.34
CA HIS A 4 11.09 -3.84 20.01
C HIS A 4 10.27 -5.12 20.08
N LEU A 5 9.02 -5.07 19.59
CA LEU A 5 8.20 -6.25 19.40
C LEU A 5 8.68 -6.95 18.14
N PHE A 6 9.42 -8.04 18.31
CA PHE A 6 9.71 -8.96 17.23
C PHE A 6 8.48 -9.81 16.96
N LEU A 7 8.11 -9.96 15.68
CA LEU A 7 7.09 -10.93 15.31
C LEU A 7 7.63 -12.35 15.53
N PRO A 8 6.82 -13.29 16.03
CA PRO A 8 7.24 -14.68 16.16
C PRO A 8 7.55 -15.25 14.77
N ARG A 9 8.50 -16.18 14.68
CA ARG A 9 8.84 -16.86 13.41
C ARG A 9 7.65 -17.59 12.77
N THR A 10 6.63 -17.91 13.55
CA THR A 10 5.39 -18.54 13.12
C THR A 10 4.32 -17.55 12.66
N HIS A 11 4.60 -16.24 12.67
CA HIS A 11 3.65 -15.24 12.20
C HIS A 11 3.35 -15.49 10.71
N PRO A 12 2.07 -15.53 10.31
CA PRO A 12 1.65 -15.96 8.96
C PRO A 12 2.11 -15.02 7.85
N THR A 13 2.59 -13.82 8.18
CA THR A 13 3.08 -12.85 7.20
C THR A 13 4.40 -12.25 7.68
N SER A 14 5.46 -12.44 6.90
CA SER A 14 6.80 -11.90 7.18
C SER A 14 7.14 -10.66 6.34
N LEU A 15 6.32 -10.34 5.32
CA LEU A 15 6.52 -9.22 4.40
C LEU A 15 5.23 -8.42 4.23
N ALA A 16 5.34 -7.11 4.26
CA ALA A 16 4.27 -6.18 3.96
C ALA A 16 4.71 -5.21 2.87
N PHE A 17 3.85 -4.92 1.91
CA PHE A 17 4.06 -3.89 0.91
C PHE A 17 3.40 -2.60 1.38
N LEU A 18 4.15 -1.52 1.35
CA LEU A 18 3.70 -0.19 1.74
C LEU A 18 3.87 0.72 0.54
N ASP A 19 2.84 1.50 0.24
CA ASP A 19 2.90 2.51 -0.81
C ASP A 19 1.94 3.67 -0.47
N GLU A 20 2.21 4.82 -1.06
CA GLU A 20 1.42 6.03 -0.86
C GLU A 20 0.89 6.60 -2.18
N THR A 21 -0.18 7.39 -2.05
CA THR A 21 -0.65 8.23 -3.14
C THR A 21 -0.89 9.65 -2.64
N GLY A 22 -0.43 10.60 -3.45
CA GLY A 22 -0.41 12.02 -3.14
C GLY A 22 0.77 12.43 -2.25
N SER A 23 1.01 13.74 -2.20
CA SER A 23 1.96 14.38 -1.31
C SER A 23 1.26 14.80 -0.03
N ILE A 24 1.71 14.26 1.11
CA ILE A 24 1.19 14.62 2.45
C ILE A 24 1.26 16.12 2.75
N SER A 25 2.18 16.85 2.10
CA SER A 25 2.40 18.28 2.31
C SER A 25 1.58 19.19 1.38
N HIS A 26 1.12 18.68 0.24
CA HIS A 26 0.57 19.51 -0.83
C HIS A 26 -0.82 19.10 -1.27
N ASP A 27 -1.09 17.80 -1.38
CA ASP A 27 -2.31 17.32 -1.98
C ASP A 27 -3.50 17.40 -1.02
N ARG A 28 -4.69 17.48 -1.62
CA ARG A 28 -5.96 17.53 -0.89
C ARG A 28 -6.20 16.26 -0.07
N PHE A 29 -5.82 15.13 -0.66
CA PHE A 29 -5.87 13.83 -0.03
C PHE A 29 -4.49 13.21 -0.06
N PHE A 30 -4.12 12.62 1.05
CA PHE A 30 -2.99 11.73 1.16
C PHE A 30 -3.50 10.38 1.61
N ALA A 31 -3.06 9.31 0.96
CA ALA A 31 -3.39 7.97 1.39
C ALA A 31 -2.14 7.10 1.45
N VAL A 32 -2.10 6.24 2.45
CA VAL A 32 -1.06 5.23 2.62
C VAL A 32 -1.72 3.86 2.74
N GLY A 33 -1.31 2.95 1.87
CA GLY A 33 -1.83 1.60 1.75
C GLY A 33 -0.81 0.57 2.22
N LEU A 34 -1.29 -0.43 2.95
CA LEU A 34 -0.50 -1.56 3.41
C LEU A 34 -1.14 -2.86 2.92
N LEU A 35 -0.39 -3.63 2.14
CA LEU A 35 -0.79 -4.95 1.65
C LEU A 35 0.02 -6.04 2.34
N LEU A 36 -0.68 -6.95 3.01
CA LEU A 36 -0.13 -8.15 3.61
C LEU A 36 -0.49 -9.36 2.77
N HIS A 37 0.50 -10.23 2.55
CA HIS A 37 0.28 -11.49 1.85
C HIS A 37 1.12 -12.59 2.51
N PRO A 38 0.56 -13.76 2.85
CA PRO A 38 1.30 -14.85 3.47
C PRO A 38 2.37 -15.42 2.52
N GLU A 39 2.03 -15.54 1.23
CA GLU A 39 2.95 -15.98 0.17
C GLU A 39 3.14 -14.91 -0.94
N PRO A 40 3.84 -13.79 -0.66
CA PRO A 40 3.91 -12.65 -1.58
C PRO A 40 4.48 -13.01 -2.96
N SER A 41 5.29 -14.07 -3.03
CA SER A 41 5.84 -14.60 -4.28
C SER A 41 4.77 -15.07 -5.28
N ARG A 42 3.56 -15.43 -4.83
CA ARG A 42 2.45 -15.80 -5.71
C ARG A 42 1.96 -14.59 -6.50
N VAL A 43 1.56 -13.53 -5.81
CA VAL A 43 1.11 -12.28 -6.43
C VAL A 43 2.21 -11.67 -7.29
N LEU A 44 3.45 -11.58 -6.80
CA LEU A 44 4.57 -11.02 -7.57
C LEU A 44 4.81 -11.78 -8.88
N ARG A 45 4.76 -13.13 -8.86
CA ARG A 45 4.90 -13.95 -10.09
C ARG A 45 3.73 -13.76 -11.04
N SER A 46 2.50 -13.68 -10.52
CA SER A 46 1.31 -13.44 -11.34
C SER A 46 1.35 -12.07 -12.02
N ILE A 47 1.75 -11.02 -11.29
CA ILE A 47 1.97 -9.69 -11.84
C ILE A 47 3.06 -9.73 -12.91
N GLN A 48 4.21 -10.35 -12.63
CA GLN A 48 5.30 -10.44 -13.61
C GLN A 48 4.86 -11.14 -14.89
N LYS A 49 4.15 -12.28 -14.77
CA LYS A 49 3.58 -12.99 -15.93
C LYS A 49 2.61 -12.11 -16.72
N TYR A 50 1.84 -11.27 -16.05
CA TYR A 50 0.96 -10.30 -16.71
C TYR A 50 1.78 -9.23 -17.45
N ARG A 51 2.79 -8.63 -16.81
CA ARG A 51 3.74 -7.66 -17.42
C ARG A 51 4.36 -8.23 -18.68
N ASP A 52 4.86 -9.46 -18.61
CA ASP A 52 5.51 -10.14 -19.74
C ASP A 52 4.57 -10.35 -20.91
N ARG A 53 3.30 -10.66 -20.65
CA ARG A 53 2.28 -10.85 -21.69
C ARG A 53 1.85 -9.54 -22.34
N THR A 54 1.76 -8.45 -21.57
CA THR A 54 1.31 -7.15 -22.07
C THR A 54 2.46 -6.23 -22.49
N HIS A 55 3.71 -6.67 -22.30
CA HIS A 55 4.93 -5.86 -22.46
C HIS A 55 4.86 -4.51 -21.72
N TYR A 56 4.17 -4.49 -20.59
CA TYR A 56 4.05 -3.28 -19.76
C TYR A 56 5.01 -3.40 -18.58
N TYR A 57 6.11 -2.64 -18.66
CA TYR A 57 7.17 -2.65 -17.66
C TYR A 57 7.31 -1.34 -16.89
N ASP A 58 6.43 -0.38 -17.16
CA ASP A 58 6.41 0.90 -16.45
C ASP A 58 5.75 0.75 -15.08
N GLU A 59 5.99 1.75 -14.24
CA GLU A 59 5.34 1.88 -12.95
C GLU A 59 3.87 2.27 -13.11
N PHE A 60 3.02 1.75 -12.23
CA PHE A 60 1.59 1.99 -12.28
C PHE A 60 1.28 3.37 -11.67
N HIS A 61 0.97 4.35 -12.52
CA HIS A 61 0.62 5.70 -12.11
C HIS A 61 -0.80 6.04 -12.55
N LEU A 62 -1.72 6.20 -11.60
CA LEU A 62 -3.12 6.55 -11.91
C LEU A 62 -3.24 7.90 -12.63
N THR A 63 -2.29 8.81 -12.44
CA THR A 63 -2.22 10.10 -13.14
C THR A 63 -1.86 9.96 -14.62
N GLU A 64 -1.24 8.85 -15.02
CA GLU A 64 -0.86 8.54 -16.41
C GLU A 64 -1.89 7.63 -17.09
N LEU A 65 -3.04 7.39 -16.45
CA LEU A 65 -4.08 6.52 -16.97
C LEU A 65 -4.68 7.13 -18.25
N THR A 66 -4.37 6.50 -19.37
CA THR A 66 -4.99 6.79 -20.67
C THR A 66 -6.04 5.73 -21.01
N GLN A 67 -6.94 6.04 -21.97
CA GLN A 67 -7.89 5.04 -22.47
C GLN A 67 -7.19 3.81 -23.05
N GLY A 68 -6.02 3.98 -23.68
CA GLY A 68 -5.22 2.88 -24.21
C GLY A 68 -4.61 1.98 -23.13
N ALA A 69 -4.19 2.56 -22.01
CA ALA A 69 -3.61 1.82 -20.89
C ALA A 69 -4.65 1.19 -19.94
N LEU A 70 -5.92 1.59 -20.05
CA LEU A 70 -6.98 1.18 -19.12
C LEU A 70 -7.13 -0.34 -18.98
N ASN A 71 -7.06 -1.07 -20.09
CA ASN A 71 -7.19 -2.53 -20.06
C ASN A 71 -6.00 -3.20 -19.36
N THR A 72 -4.80 -2.67 -19.57
CA THR A 72 -3.59 -3.12 -18.88
C THR A 72 -3.71 -2.88 -17.38
N TYR A 73 -4.19 -1.70 -16.98
CA TYR A 73 -4.35 -1.33 -15.57
C TYR A 73 -5.41 -2.19 -14.87
N LYS A 74 -6.56 -2.39 -15.51
CA LYS A 74 -7.60 -3.31 -15.01
C LYS A 74 -7.06 -4.73 -14.84
N GLY A 75 -6.32 -5.22 -15.83
CA GLY A 75 -5.77 -6.58 -15.74
C GLY A 75 -4.73 -6.75 -14.64
N PHE A 76 -3.96 -5.72 -14.27
CA PHE A 76 -3.13 -5.75 -13.07
C PHE A 76 -3.97 -5.90 -11.80
N VAL A 77 -4.99 -5.05 -11.65
CA VAL A 77 -5.90 -5.10 -10.51
C VAL A 77 -6.56 -6.47 -10.43
N ASP A 78 -7.11 -6.97 -11.53
CA ASP A 78 -7.75 -8.29 -11.59
C ASP A 78 -6.76 -9.41 -11.26
N THR A 79 -5.50 -9.31 -11.69
CA THR A 79 -4.45 -10.29 -11.39
C THR A 79 -4.14 -10.34 -9.89
N VAL A 80 -4.10 -9.18 -9.23
CA VAL A 80 -3.91 -9.11 -7.77
C VAL A 80 -5.15 -9.63 -7.04
N LEU A 81 -6.35 -9.20 -7.45
CA LEU A 81 -7.62 -9.58 -6.83
C LEU A 81 -8.00 -11.05 -7.04
N ALA A 82 -7.41 -11.71 -8.03
CA ALA A 82 -7.56 -13.14 -8.25
C ALA A 82 -6.86 -13.97 -7.15
N ASP A 83 -5.80 -13.44 -6.54
CA ASP A 83 -5.23 -14.00 -5.30
C ASP A 83 -6.11 -13.53 -4.14
N ARG A 84 -6.70 -14.47 -3.39
CA ARG A 84 -7.68 -14.16 -2.33
C ARG A 84 -7.06 -14.07 -0.94
N ASP A 85 -5.77 -14.37 -0.81
CA ASP A 85 -5.12 -14.55 0.49
C ASP A 85 -4.40 -13.27 0.98
N PHE A 86 -4.65 -12.11 0.36
CA PHE A 86 -4.13 -10.84 0.82
C PHE A 86 -5.07 -10.10 1.77
N ARG A 87 -4.49 -9.26 2.62
CA ARG A 87 -5.22 -8.27 3.42
C ARG A 87 -4.71 -6.89 3.05
N PHE A 88 -5.63 -5.98 2.74
CA PHE A 88 -5.31 -4.60 2.42
C PHE A 88 -5.86 -3.67 3.50
N PHE A 89 -5.02 -2.78 3.98
CA PHE A 89 -5.35 -1.73 4.93
C PHE A 89 -5.00 -0.39 4.29
N CYS A 90 -5.79 0.64 4.54
CA CYS A 90 -5.53 1.97 4.00
C CYS A 90 -5.93 3.02 5.03
N CYS A 91 -5.09 4.04 5.17
CA CYS A 91 -5.42 5.26 5.88
C CYS A 91 -5.49 6.39 4.86
N VAL A 92 -6.61 7.13 4.87
CA VAL A 92 -6.80 8.32 4.02
C VAL A 92 -6.90 9.52 4.94
N ALA A 93 -6.06 10.51 4.70
CA ALA A 93 -6.09 11.81 5.37
C ALA A 93 -6.55 12.89 4.38
N ALA A 94 -7.58 13.63 4.76
CA ALA A 94 -8.02 14.81 4.04
C ALA A 94 -7.39 16.05 4.68
N ARG A 95 -6.73 16.89 3.88
CA ARG A 95 -6.08 18.10 4.38
C ARG A 95 -7.07 19.09 5.00
N ASP A 96 -8.26 19.15 4.46
CA ASP A 96 -9.39 19.88 5.01
C ASP A 96 -10.51 18.86 5.32
N PRO A 97 -10.94 18.71 6.60
CA PRO A 97 -10.64 19.56 7.76
C PRO A 97 -9.48 19.09 8.65
N ALA A 98 -8.75 18.03 8.29
CA ALA A 98 -7.86 17.32 9.20
C ALA A 98 -6.41 17.19 8.70
N ASP A 99 -5.76 18.32 8.41
CA ASP A 99 -4.38 18.38 7.92
C ASP A 99 -3.42 17.59 8.86
N PRO A 100 -2.85 16.47 8.38
CA PRO A 100 -1.99 15.63 9.20
C PRO A 100 -0.66 16.32 9.53
N VAL A 101 -0.14 17.17 8.64
CA VAL A 101 1.10 17.93 8.89
C VAL A 101 0.85 18.98 9.97
N ALA A 102 -0.28 19.70 9.90
CA ALA A 102 -0.64 20.65 10.96
C ALA A 102 -0.86 19.94 12.31
N ARG A 103 -1.44 18.74 12.31
CA ARG A 103 -1.68 17.95 13.52
C ARG A 103 -0.42 17.38 14.16
N PHE A 104 0.57 16.97 13.35
CA PHE A 104 1.76 16.27 13.79
C PHE A 104 3.07 17.06 13.60
N ALA A 105 2.96 18.36 13.39
CA ALA A 105 4.02 19.37 13.24
C ALA A 105 4.86 19.30 11.96
N ASP A 106 5.21 18.12 11.47
CA ASP A 106 6.05 17.98 10.27
C ASP A 106 5.62 16.78 9.38
N PRO A 107 5.94 16.81 8.07
CA PRO A 107 5.52 15.76 7.13
C PRO A 107 6.00 14.36 7.49
N TRP A 108 7.20 14.23 8.04
CA TRP A 108 7.78 12.95 8.39
C TRP A 108 7.06 12.32 9.58
N THR A 109 6.86 13.10 10.65
CA THR A 109 6.10 12.66 11.82
C THR A 109 4.65 12.38 11.46
N ALA A 110 4.04 13.20 10.60
CA ALA A 110 2.69 12.98 10.10
C ALA A 110 2.56 11.65 9.35
N TYR A 111 3.48 11.36 8.42
CA TYR A 111 3.54 10.09 7.71
C TYR A 111 3.64 8.90 8.68
N LEU A 112 4.59 8.95 9.62
CA LEU A 112 4.76 7.90 10.62
C LEU A 112 3.50 7.69 11.46
N LYS A 113 2.80 8.77 11.85
CA LYS A 113 1.59 8.68 12.67
C LYS A 113 0.37 8.15 11.93
N LEU A 114 0.33 8.26 10.60
CA LEU A 114 -0.69 7.59 9.77
C LEU A 114 -0.34 6.13 9.50
N PHE A 115 0.95 5.82 9.35
CA PHE A 115 1.46 4.48 9.07
C PHE A 115 1.46 3.54 10.28
N GLU A 116 1.97 3.98 11.44
CA GLU A 116 2.11 3.15 12.64
C GLU A 116 0.83 2.38 13.01
N PRO A 117 -0.37 3.00 13.02
CA PRO A 117 -1.60 2.29 13.30
C PRO A 117 -1.97 1.23 12.26
N LEU A 118 -1.67 1.45 10.98
CA LEU A 118 -1.90 0.46 9.92
C LEU A 118 -1.04 -0.77 10.16
N LEU A 119 0.26 -0.57 10.41
CA LEU A 119 1.17 -1.69 10.68
C LEU A 119 0.77 -2.43 11.96
N ILE A 120 0.44 -1.71 13.03
CA ILE A 120 0.01 -2.30 14.29
C ILE A 120 -1.27 -3.12 14.12
N GLY A 121 -2.28 -2.59 13.41
CA GLY A 121 -3.52 -3.31 13.13
C GLY A 121 -3.33 -4.52 12.21
N ALA A 122 -2.36 -4.44 11.31
CA ALA A 122 -2.02 -5.50 10.37
C ALA A 122 -1.29 -6.71 11.01
N ILE A 123 -0.37 -6.44 11.95
CA ILE A 123 0.48 -7.46 12.57
C ILE A 123 -0.05 -8.00 13.91
N ARG A 124 -0.99 -7.29 14.55
CA ARG A 124 -1.66 -7.82 15.73
C ARG A 124 -2.77 -8.76 15.26
N PRO A 125 -2.75 -10.05 15.65
CA PRO A 125 -3.94 -10.86 15.52
C PRO A 125 -5.03 -10.19 16.37
N GLY A 126 -6.23 -10.05 15.80
CA GLY A 126 -7.42 -9.78 16.61
C GLY A 126 -7.61 -10.88 17.65
#